data_AF-A0A431MA15-F1
#
_entry.id   AF-A0A431MA15-F1
#
_cell.length_a   1.000
_cell.length_b   1.000
_cell.length_c   1.000
_cell.angle_alpha   90.00
_cell.angle_beta   90.00
_cell.angle_gamma   90.00
#
_symmetry.space_group_name_H-M   'P 1'
#
loop_
_entity.id
_entity.type
_entity.pdbx_description
1 polymer ?
#
loop_
_entity_poly.entity_id
_entity_poly.type
_entity_poly.pdbx_seq_one_letter_code
_entity_poly.pdbx_strand_id
1 'polypeptide(L)'
;MNAAAAELLGKTQVFQTLDEARHLAMTLATLTPVPDLVEIGLVELMLNAIEHGNLGLSYQEKRRLLLEETLAHEVSNRLATPPYCDRRARITATVEGQYLIFLIEDDGDGFDWQHLAGFPLSLSDPNGRGIAMAQLLSFAHLEYLGKGNQVKAGVPLGVP
;
A
#
# COMPACT_ATOMS: atom_id res chain seq x y z
N MET A 1 -6.70 -19.20 -11.75
CA MET A 1 -7.16 -18.40 -10.59
C MET A 1 -6.89 -19.22 -9.33
N ASN A 2 -6.13 -18.68 -8.38
CA ASN A 2 -5.80 -19.37 -7.12
C ASN A 2 -7.05 -19.43 -6.22
N ALA A 3 -7.48 -20.62 -5.79
CA ALA A 3 -8.70 -20.80 -5.00
C ALA A 3 -8.67 -20.02 -3.69
N ALA A 4 -7.51 -19.97 -3.02
CA ALA A 4 -7.34 -19.22 -1.78
C ALA A 4 -7.50 -17.70 -1.98
N ALA A 5 -7.01 -17.17 -3.09
CA ALA A 5 -7.13 -15.74 -3.38
C ALA A 5 -8.57 -15.34 -3.72
N ALA A 6 -9.30 -16.21 -4.44
CA ALA A 6 -10.70 -15.97 -4.81
C ALA A 6 -11.61 -15.87 -3.58
N GLU A 7 -11.29 -16.60 -2.49
CA GLU A 7 -12.03 -16.53 -1.24
C GLU A 7 -11.89 -15.18 -0.51
N LEU A 8 -10.88 -14.37 -0.86
CA LEU A 8 -10.64 -13.04 -0.28
C LEU A 8 -11.41 -11.94 -1.01
N LEU A 9 -11.95 -12.20 -2.21
CA LEU A 9 -12.74 -11.22 -2.95
C LEU A 9 -13.95 -10.76 -2.16
N GLY A 10 -14.16 -9.44 -2.12
CA GLY A 10 -15.24 -8.80 -1.37
C GLY A 10 -15.06 -8.80 0.15
N LYS A 11 -13.96 -9.35 0.67
CA LYS A 11 -13.67 -9.41 2.11
C LYS A 11 -12.51 -8.49 2.47
N THR A 12 -12.71 -7.69 3.51
CA THR A 12 -11.61 -6.90 4.09
C THR A 12 -10.66 -7.80 4.85
N GLN A 13 -9.38 -7.72 4.51
CA GLN A 13 -8.29 -8.33 5.26
C GLN A 13 -7.62 -7.26 6.12
N VAL A 14 -7.32 -7.60 7.37
CA VAL A 14 -6.64 -6.72 8.31
C VAL A 14 -5.19 -7.17 8.42
N PHE A 15 -4.26 -6.21 8.44
CA PHE A 15 -2.83 -6.47 8.62
C PHE A 15 -2.17 -5.35 9.42
N GLN A 16 -1.04 -5.67 10.03
CA GLN A 16 -0.27 -4.74 10.87
C GLN A 16 1.23 -4.81 10.59
N THR A 17 1.76 -5.99 10.26
CA THR A 17 3.21 -6.18 10.06
C THR A 17 3.61 -6.14 8.58
N LEU A 18 4.90 -5.85 8.32
CA LEU A 18 5.43 -5.83 6.96
C LEU A 18 5.37 -7.22 6.30
N ASP A 19 5.53 -8.29 7.09
CA ASP A 19 5.46 -9.67 6.58
C ASP A 19 4.02 -10.06 6.22
N GLU A 20 3.03 -9.72 7.06
CA GLU A 20 1.60 -9.89 6.75
C GLU A 20 1.23 -9.17 5.45
N ALA A 21 1.71 -7.93 5.28
CA ALA A 21 1.47 -7.15 4.07
C ALA A 21 2.04 -7.85 2.81
N ARG A 22 3.28 -8.36 2.88
CA ARG A 22 3.92 -9.07 1.76
C ARG A 22 3.17 -10.35 1.40
N HIS A 23 2.79 -11.15 2.39
CA HIS A 23 2.04 -12.38 2.16
C HIS A 23 0.65 -12.14 1.55
N LEU A 24 -0.07 -11.12 2.05
CA LEU A 24 -1.36 -10.72 1.49
C LEU A 24 -1.22 -10.17 0.07
N ALA A 25 -0.22 -9.33 -0.20
CA ALA A 25 0.06 -8.80 -1.53
C ALA A 25 0.33 -9.91 -2.56
N MET A 26 1.21 -10.86 -2.23
CA MET A 26 1.47 -12.06 -3.05
C MET A 26 0.18 -12.81 -3.37
N THR A 27 -0.66 -13.06 -2.35
CA THR A 27 -1.89 -13.81 -2.52
C THR A 27 -2.88 -13.07 -3.42
N LEU A 28 -3.12 -11.79 -3.15
CA LEU A 28 -4.09 -10.96 -3.86
C LEU A 28 -3.67 -10.66 -5.30
N ALA A 29 -2.37 -10.53 -5.57
CA ALA A 29 -1.86 -10.28 -6.92
C ALA A 29 -2.22 -11.41 -7.90
N THR A 30 -2.35 -12.65 -7.42
CA THR A 30 -2.74 -13.83 -8.23
C THR A 30 -4.17 -13.77 -8.79
N LEU A 31 -4.97 -12.77 -8.37
CA LEU A 31 -6.28 -12.45 -8.93
C LEU A 31 -6.20 -11.66 -10.25
N THR A 32 -5.01 -11.20 -10.63
CA THR A 32 -4.81 -10.32 -11.78
C THR A 32 -4.11 -11.02 -12.94
N PRO A 33 -4.22 -10.49 -14.17
CA PRO A 33 -3.50 -11.03 -15.34
C PRO A 33 -1.98 -10.85 -15.28
N VAL A 34 -1.48 -9.91 -14.46
CA VAL A 34 -0.06 -9.54 -14.34
C VAL A 34 0.41 -9.59 -12.88
N PRO A 35 0.40 -10.77 -12.24
CA PRO A 35 0.58 -10.93 -10.80
C PRO A 35 1.91 -10.36 -10.29
N ASP A 36 3.03 -10.61 -10.98
CA ASP A 36 4.35 -10.15 -10.51
C ASP A 36 4.43 -8.62 -10.39
N LEU A 37 3.83 -7.90 -11.35
CA LEU A 37 3.79 -6.44 -11.34
C LEU A 37 2.85 -5.94 -10.24
N VAL A 38 1.66 -6.54 -10.13
CA VAL A 38 0.65 -6.13 -9.13
C VAL A 38 1.15 -6.40 -7.72
N GLU A 39 1.88 -7.49 -7.48
CA GLU A 39 2.51 -7.79 -6.19
C GLU A 39 3.44 -6.66 -5.76
N ILE A 40 4.37 -6.25 -6.62
CA ILE A 40 5.31 -5.15 -6.33
C ILE A 40 4.54 -3.88 -5.95
N GLY A 41 3.53 -3.52 -6.75
CA GLY A 41 2.71 -2.33 -6.49
C GLY A 41 1.93 -2.42 -5.17
N LEU A 42 1.32 -3.56 -4.87
CA LEU A 42 0.58 -3.78 -3.63
C LEU A 42 1.50 -3.76 -2.40
N VAL A 43 2.68 -4.39 -2.48
CA VAL A 43 3.67 -4.34 -1.41
C VAL A 43 4.03 -2.89 -1.10
N GLU A 44 4.38 -2.08 -2.10
CA GLU A 44 4.73 -0.68 -1.88
C GLU A 44 3.59 0.11 -1.20
N LEU A 45 2.36 -0.04 -1.67
CA LEU A 45 1.21 0.68 -1.09
C LEU A 45 0.89 0.22 0.34
N MET A 46 0.94 -1.09 0.59
CA MET A 46 0.64 -1.65 1.91
C MET A 46 1.74 -1.36 2.93
N LEU A 47 3.02 -1.33 2.52
CA LEU A 47 4.10 -0.90 3.39
C LEU A 47 3.98 0.59 3.72
N ASN A 48 3.58 1.44 2.78
CA ASN A 48 3.31 2.86 3.06
C ASN A 48 2.19 3.04 4.08
N ALA A 49 1.11 2.27 3.97
CA ALA A 49 0.02 2.26 4.95
C ALA A 49 0.49 1.90 6.37
N ILE A 50 1.47 0.98 6.50
CA ILE A 50 2.07 0.66 7.80
C ILE A 50 3.03 1.76 8.24
N GLU A 51 4.09 2.02 7.48
CA GLU A 51 5.21 2.86 7.90
C GLU A 51 4.80 4.33 8.03
N HIS A 52 4.20 4.89 6.98
CA HIS A 52 3.84 6.31 6.93
C HIS A 52 2.47 6.57 7.57
N GLY A 53 1.50 5.68 7.34
CA GLY A 53 0.18 5.77 7.93
C GLY A 53 0.19 5.43 9.42
N ASN A 54 0.18 4.13 9.72
CA ASN A 54 -0.01 3.66 11.09
C ASN A 54 1.12 4.03 12.03
N LEU A 55 2.38 3.83 11.63
CA LEU A 55 3.55 4.11 12.46
C LEU A 55 3.97 5.59 12.42
N GLY A 56 3.41 6.40 11.52
CA GLY A 56 3.70 7.83 11.43
C GLY A 56 5.16 8.16 11.13
N LEU A 57 5.91 7.26 10.50
CA LEU A 57 7.29 7.53 10.09
C LEU A 57 7.24 8.54 8.95
N SER A 58 7.88 9.69 9.10
CA SER A 58 7.99 10.61 7.96
C SER A 58 8.99 10.07 6.92
N TYR A 59 8.93 10.54 5.67
CA TYR A 59 9.92 10.19 4.65
C TYR A 59 11.36 10.53 5.08
N GLN A 60 11.55 11.72 5.66
CA GLN A 60 12.86 12.17 6.14
C GLN A 60 13.38 11.28 7.27
N GLU A 61 12.50 10.91 8.20
CA GLU A 61 12.82 10.02 9.30
C GLU A 61 13.17 8.61 8.82
N LYS A 62 12.34 8.02 7.95
CA LYS A 62 12.61 6.70 7.35
C LYS A 62 13.97 6.69 6.64
N ARG A 63 14.27 7.72 5.85
CA ARG A 63 15.57 7.84 5.16
C ARG A 63 16.73 7.89 6.14
N ARG A 64 16.61 8.67 7.22
CA ARG A 64 17.63 8.74 8.26
C ARG A 64 17.83 7.37 8.92
N LEU A 65 16.75 6.70 9.32
CA LEU A 65 16.80 5.36 9.95
C LEU A 65 17.38 4.28 9.03
N LEU A 66 17.15 4.38 7.71
CA LEU A 66 17.79 3.50 6.72
C LEU A 66 19.30 3.71 6.66
N LEU A 67 19.75 4.97 6.65
CA LEU A 67 21.19 5.30 6.64
C LEU A 67 21.89 4.87 7.94
N GLU A 68 21.17 4.88 9.05
CA GLU A 68 21.65 4.42 10.36
C GLU A 68 21.48 2.91 10.57
N GLU A 69 20.87 2.18 9.63
CA GLU A 69 20.53 0.75 9.74
C GLU A 69 19.62 0.41 10.95
N THR A 70 18.87 1.38 11.46
CA THR A 70 18.01 1.26 12.66
C THR A 70 16.52 1.16 12.36
N LEU A 71 16.10 1.24 11.08
CA LEU A 71 14.70 1.23 10.69
C LEU A 71 13.92 0.02 11.24
N ALA A 72 14.49 -1.19 11.13
CA ALA A 72 13.81 -2.40 11.60
C ALA A 72 13.53 -2.37 13.11
N HIS A 73 14.48 -1.82 13.89
CA HIS A 73 14.31 -1.66 15.33
C HIS A 73 13.21 -0.63 15.65
N GLU A 74 13.20 0.51 14.97
CA GLU A 74 12.18 1.54 15.18
C GLU A 74 10.78 1.04 14.81
N VAL A 75 10.65 0.32 13.68
CA VAL A 75 9.38 -0.30 13.27
C VAL A 75 8.89 -1.28 14.34
N SER A 76 9.78 -2.16 14.84
CA SER A 76 9.43 -3.11 15.90
C SER A 76 9.02 -2.40 17.20
N ASN A 77 9.74 -1.35 17.59
CA ASN A 77 9.42 -0.54 18.76
C ASN A 77 8.05 0.14 18.65
N ARG A 78 7.75 0.78 17.51
CA ARG A 78 6.43 1.39 17.29
C ARG A 78 5.32 0.35 17.28
N LEU A 79 5.50 -0.79 16.60
CA LEU A 79 4.49 -1.86 16.60
C LEU A 79 4.15 -2.38 18.02
N ALA A 80 5.06 -2.22 18.99
CA ALA A 80 4.86 -2.64 20.37
C ALA A 80 4.40 -1.51 21.32
N THR A 81 4.28 -0.26 20.85
CA THR A 81 4.04 0.91 21.72
C THR A 81 2.76 1.68 21.36
N PRO A 82 1.98 2.14 22.34
CA PRO A 82 0.86 3.04 22.09
C PRO A 82 1.31 4.38 21.50
N PRO A 83 0.53 5.01 20.61
CA PRO A 83 -0.76 4.55 20.09
C PRO A 83 -0.65 3.58 18.90
N TYR A 84 0.56 3.30 18.41
CA TYR A 84 0.79 2.59 17.15
C TYR A 84 0.40 1.11 17.20
N CYS A 85 0.57 0.46 18.36
CA CYS A 85 0.21 -0.95 18.56
C CYS A 85 -1.28 -1.24 18.35
N ASP A 86 -2.14 -0.23 18.47
CA ASP A 86 -3.60 -0.35 18.31
C ASP A 86 -4.07 -0.03 16.89
N ARG A 87 -3.22 0.60 16.07
CA ARG A 87 -3.53 0.94 14.67
C ARG A 87 -3.44 -0.29 13.77
N ARG A 88 -4.29 -0.36 12.75
CA ARG A 88 -4.34 -1.44 11.77
C ARG A 88 -4.45 -0.89 10.35
N ALA A 89 -3.91 -1.62 9.39
CA ALA A 89 -4.17 -1.38 7.99
C ALA A 89 -5.16 -2.44 7.46
N ARG A 90 -5.87 -2.08 6.40
CA ARG A 90 -6.92 -2.91 5.80
C ARG A 90 -6.75 -2.90 4.29
N ILE A 91 -7.03 -4.04 3.67
CA ILE A 91 -7.12 -4.16 2.22
C ILE A 91 -8.41 -4.90 1.83
N THR A 92 -9.12 -4.38 0.85
CA THR A 92 -10.30 -5.03 0.26
C THR A 92 -10.12 -5.11 -1.26
N ALA A 93 -10.28 -6.30 -1.83
CA ALA A 93 -10.26 -6.52 -3.27
C ALA A 93 -11.68 -6.74 -3.80
N THR A 94 -12.12 -5.94 -4.77
CA THR A 94 -13.48 -6.01 -5.34
C THR A 94 -13.43 -5.92 -6.85
N VAL A 95 -14.35 -6.60 -7.54
CA VAL A 95 -14.49 -6.47 -8.99
C VAL A 95 -15.50 -5.36 -9.29
N GLU A 96 -15.05 -4.33 -10.01
CA GLU A 96 -15.89 -3.22 -10.48
C GLU A 96 -15.82 -3.16 -12.01
N GLY A 97 -16.86 -3.65 -12.69
CA GLY A 97 -16.91 -3.68 -14.16
C GLY A 97 -15.83 -4.57 -14.76
N GLN A 98 -14.85 -3.99 -15.46
CA GLN A 98 -13.71 -4.69 -16.08
C GLN A 98 -12.41 -4.54 -15.27
N TYR A 99 -12.51 -4.07 -14.03
CA TYR A 99 -11.38 -3.80 -13.16
C TYR A 99 -11.47 -4.61 -11.87
N LEU A 100 -10.31 -5.03 -11.38
CA LEU A 100 -10.12 -5.41 -9.99
C LEU A 100 -9.61 -4.20 -9.23
N ILE A 101 -10.33 -3.83 -8.19
CA ILE A 101 -10.09 -2.68 -7.34
C ILE A 101 -9.55 -3.16 -6.01
N PHE A 102 -8.38 -2.64 -5.64
CA PHE A 102 -7.82 -2.76 -4.31
C PHE A 102 -8.05 -1.43 -3.56
N LEU A 103 -8.75 -1.49 -2.44
CA LEU A 103 -8.86 -0.38 -1.50
C LEU A 103 -7.98 -0.70 -0.30
N ILE A 104 -6.95 0.11 -0.06
CA ILE A 104 -6.06 0.02 1.09
C ILE A 104 -6.35 1.20 2.01
N GLU A 105 -6.49 0.94 3.30
CA GLU A 105 -6.81 1.95 4.32
C GLU A 105 -5.92 1.78 5.55
N ASP A 106 -5.55 2.88 6.18
CA ASP A 106 -4.81 2.89 7.45
C ASP A 106 -5.48 3.80 8.50
N ASP A 107 -5.12 3.56 9.77
CA ASP A 107 -5.58 4.32 10.94
C ASP A 107 -4.68 5.53 11.24
N GLY A 108 -3.76 5.86 10.33
CA GLY A 108 -2.85 6.99 10.43
C GLY A 108 -3.55 8.33 10.27
N ASP A 109 -2.75 9.39 10.39
CA ASP A 109 -3.24 10.76 10.32
C ASP A 109 -3.46 11.25 8.89
N GLY A 110 -3.02 10.47 7.89
CA GLY A 110 -3.10 10.81 6.48
C GLY A 110 -2.09 11.87 6.05
N PHE A 111 -2.20 12.33 4.81
CA PHE A 111 -1.37 13.38 4.24
C PHE A 111 -2.14 14.18 3.20
N ASP A 112 -1.71 15.43 3.00
CA ASP A 112 -2.29 16.31 1.98
C ASP A 112 -1.83 15.90 0.57
N TRP A 113 -2.50 14.89 0.04
CA TRP A 113 -2.25 14.35 -1.30
C TRP A 113 -2.73 15.28 -2.42
N GLN A 114 -3.67 16.18 -2.13
CA GLN A 114 -4.22 17.12 -3.13
C GLN A 114 -3.18 18.16 -3.53
N HIS A 115 -2.33 18.61 -2.60
CA HIS A 115 -1.18 19.44 -2.91
C HIS A 115 -0.10 18.71 -3.73
N LEU A 116 -0.06 17.38 -3.70
CA LEU A 116 0.87 16.58 -4.50
C LEU A 116 0.37 16.30 -5.93
N ALA A 117 -0.94 16.41 -6.18
CA ALA A 117 -1.55 16.19 -7.50
C ALA A 117 -1.13 17.22 -8.57
N GLY A 118 -0.51 18.34 -8.16
CA GLY A 118 0.03 19.37 -9.06
C GLY A 118 1.53 19.24 -9.36
N PHE A 119 2.24 18.34 -8.70
CA PHE A 119 3.66 18.09 -8.97
C PHE A 119 3.79 16.82 -9.81
N PRO A 120 4.47 16.84 -10.97
CA PRO A 120 4.83 15.59 -11.62
C PRO A 120 5.65 14.80 -10.61
N LEU A 121 5.14 13.63 -10.20
CA LEU A 121 5.87 12.65 -9.38
C LEU A 121 7.18 12.37 -10.10
N SER A 122 8.24 13.06 -9.69
CA SER A 122 9.52 12.93 -10.36
C SER A 122 10.12 11.60 -9.95
N LEU A 123 10.43 10.77 -10.94
CA LEU A 123 11.25 9.56 -10.78
C LEU A 123 12.61 9.84 -10.11
N SER A 124 13.01 11.12 -10.04
CA SER A 124 14.25 11.57 -9.40
C SER A 124 14.14 11.82 -7.89
N ASP A 125 12.96 11.90 -7.28
CA ASP A 125 12.84 12.04 -5.82
C ASP A 125 12.93 10.65 -5.16
N PRO A 126 13.96 10.38 -4.32
CA PRO A 126 14.11 9.10 -3.64
C PRO A 126 12.90 8.71 -2.79
N ASN A 127 12.10 9.69 -2.35
CA ASN A 127 10.96 9.50 -1.44
C ASN A 127 9.63 9.28 -2.19
N GLY A 128 9.54 9.70 -3.46
CA GLY A 128 8.33 9.57 -4.30
C GLY A 128 8.28 8.27 -5.11
N ARG A 129 9.32 7.43 -5.04
CA ARG A 129 9.46 6.22 -5.88
C ARG A 129 8.37 5.18 -5.65
N GLY A 130 7.88 4.97 -4.43
CA GLY A 130 6.85 3.94 -4.18
C GLY A 130 5.52 4.24 -4.87
N ILE A 131 5.05 5.49 -4.76
CA ILE A 131 3.82 5.95 -5.43
C ILE A 131 4.04 6.04 -6.94
N ALA A 132 5.18 6.59 -7.36
CA ALA A 132 5.55 6.66 -8.78
C ALA A 132 5.70 5.25 -9.40
N MET A 133 6.23 4.25 -8.68
CA MET A 133 6.36 2.87 -9.14
C MET A 133 5.01 2.16 -9.19
N ALA A 134 4.14 2.35 -8.20
CA ALA A 134 2.77 1.83 -8.25
C ALA A 134 2.00 2.39 -9.46
N GLN A 135 2.17 3.68 -9.75
CA GLN A 135 1.60 4.32 -10.95
C GLN A 135 2.28 3.88 -12.26
N LEU A 136 3.60 3.67 -12.27
CA LEU A 136 4.34 3.31 -13.48
C LEU A 136 4.21 1.83 -13.87
N LEU A 137 3.99 0.92 -12.90
CA LEU A 137 4.25 -0.50 -13.13
C LEU A 137 3.00 -1.38 -13.25
N SER A 138 1.83 -1.01 -12.68
CA SER A 138 0.76 -2.03 -12.52
C SER A 138 -0.69 -1.54 -12.50
N PHE A 139 -0.96 -0.30 -12.07
CA PHE A 139 -2.33 0.18 -11.87
C PHE A 139 -2.75 1.16 -12.97
N ALA A 140 -3.88 0.88 -13.62
CA ALA A 140 -4.47 1.79 -14.60
C ALA A 140 -5.02 3.06 -13.94
N HIS A 141 -5.44 2.94 -12.69
CA HIS A 141 -5.95 4.04 -11.88
C HIS A 141 -5.40 3.93 -10.45
N LEU A 142 -4.90 5.04 -9.92
CA LEU A 142 -4.47 5.15 -8.52
C LEU A 142 -4.95 6.49 -7.96
N GLU A 143 -5.80 6.41 -6.94
CA GLU A 143 -6.47 7.58 -6.34
C GLU A 143 -6.32 7.52 -4.82
N TYR A 144 -5.88 8.63 -4.22
CA TYR A 144 -5.91 8.80 -2.77
C TYR A 144 -7.27 9.35 -2.34
N LEU A 145 -7.79 8.88 -1.22
CA LEU A 145 -9.11 9.23 -0.69
C LEU A 145 -9.02 9.66 0.78
N GLY A 146 -10.14 10.15 1.30
CA GLY A 146 -10.24 10.61 2.69
C GLY A 146 -9.24 11.72 3.00
N LYS A 147 -8.56 11.62 4.14
CA LYS A 147 -7.48 12.54 4.56
C LYS A 147 -6.10 12.12 4.00
N GLY A 148 -6.07 11.27 2.96
CA GLY A 148 -4.85 10.65 2.42
C GLY A 148 -4.45 9.34 3.10
N ASN A 149 -5.30 8.77 3.95
CA ASN A 149 -5.10 7.48 4.63
C ASN A 149 -5.80 6.32 3.90
N GLN A 150 -6.21 6.54 2.66
CA GLN A 150 -6.87 5.56 1.83
C GLN A 150 -6.33 5.68 0.41
N VAL A 151 -6.07 4.54 -0.25
CA VAL A 151 -5.67 4.49 -1.65
C VAL A 151 -6.49 3.43 -2.40
N LYS A 152 -7.11 3.84 -3.51
CA LYS A 152 -7.84 3.00 -4.45
C LYS A 152 -6.95 2.74 -5.66
N ALA A 153 -6.63 1.48 -5.93
CA ALA A 153 -5.77 1.05 -7.03
C ALA A 153 -6.53 0.06 -7.94
N GLY A 154 -6.64 0.38 -9.23
CA GLY A 154 -7.40 -0.39 -10.20
C GLY A 154 -6.51 -1.12 -11.21
N VAL A 155 -6.73 -2.42 -11.38
CA VAL A 155 -6.05 -3.27 -12.38
C VAL A 155 -7.08 -3.77 -13.39
N PRO A 156 -6.86 -3.60 -14.71
CA PRO A 156 -7.71 -4.21 -15.72
C PRO A 156 -7.67 -5.74 -15.60
N LEU A 157 -8.82 -6.39 -15.60
CA LEU A 157 -8.91 -7.87 -15.59
C LEU A 157 -8.62 -8.50 -16.96
N GLY A 158 -8.30 -7.68 -17.98
CA GLY A 158 -8.28 -8.09 -19.37
C GLY A 158 -9.69 -8.10 -19.96
N VAL A 159 -9.81 -7.76 -21.25
CA VAL A 159 -11.07 -7.92 -21.99
C VAL A 159 -11.30 -9.43 -22.21
N PRO A 160 -12.53 -9.95 -22.11
CA PRO A 160 -12.81 -11.32 -22.54
C PRO A 160 -12.41 -11.58 -24.00
#